data_AF-A0A7V3I7Y2-F1
#
_entry.id   AF-A0A7V3I7Y2-F1
#
_cell.length_a   1.000
_cell.length_b   1.000
_cell.length_c   1.000
_cell.angle_alpha   90.00
_cell.angle_beta   90.00
_cell.angle_gamma   90.00
#
_symmetry.space_group_name_H-M   'P 1'
#
loop_
_entity.id
_entity.type
_entity.pdbx_description
1 polymer ?
#
loop_
_entity_poly.entity_id
_entity_poly.type
_entity_poly.pdbx_seq_one_letter_code
_entity_poly.pdbx_strand_id
1 'polypeptide(L)'
;MQVHTDCGTRARAHLTKRLLHITFRWTRLVIWIGIASLVVAGLAITYRIRLANQWEDRAHLPAAPAYGKGDRIIIFAPHCDDETLGCGGLIATSVANGARVRIVLVTNGDGYKLAIGKAYKTLRITPQRCIDFAYRRQQETLRAAAVLGVGRDCVTFLGYPDRGVDQLWSRYWESDQLFTSPHTKACRSPYVNSFTPGAPYCGESLLRDLQTIIRTEKPTDIYVPHPCDNHPDHYATYCFVAAAVEQLRAEGDAKRVNIHTYIVHRGDWPTPRGDHPEQVLAPPCGLAKAGTKWCSLALPPDVEACKRRAICAYKTQIAVSKSFLMSFARANEIFGDVPVRRAISVQPGAIKVDGNIDDWARMPPAVVDAVGDYVVAGMTKSGDVRAVYLARDNNDLYIRVDCVRHVSKRIKYYVNLRGLGSADANDVYSIAVRLSMPAFPRGTMWAARGNSIELAVPIRKLSFDRSLFIQVQTKLFNLTVDNTGWREVQLQE
;
A
#
# COMPACT_ATOMS: atom_id res chain seq x y z
N MET A 1 -64.82 -52.45 15.34
CA MET A 1 -63.45 -52.85 14.94
C MET A 1 -62.73 -51.61 14.39
N GLN A 2 -62.40 -50.66 15.27
CA GLN A 2 -61.89 -49.34 14.87
C GLN A 2 -61.09 -48.72 16.02
N VAL A 3 -60.00 -49.38 16.44
CA VAL A 3 -59.12 -48.84 17.52
C VAL A 3 -57.61 -49.02 17.21
N HIS A 4 -57.19 -49.81 16.21
CA HIS A 4 -55.77 -50.18 16.09
C HIS A 4 -54.90 -49.38 15.10
N THR A 5 -55.42 -48.40 14.36
CA THR A 5 -54.63 -47.68 13.33
C THR A 5 -54.10 -46.30 13.71
N ASP A 6 -54.54 -45.69 14.83
CA ASP A 6 -54.17 -44.30 15.20
C ASP A 6 -52.89 -44.21 16.08
N CYS A 7 -52.45 -45.32 16.67
CA CYS A 7 -51.25 -45.34 17.53
C CYS A 7 -49.93 -45.32 16.73
N GLY A 8 -49.88 -46.04 15.59
CA GLY A 8 -48.66 -46.18 14.78
C GLY A 8 -48.26 -44.92 13.98
N THR A 9 -49.24 -44.14 13.52
CA THR A 9 -49.04 -42.87 12.80
C THR A 9 -48.56 -41.75 13.74
N ARG A 10 -49.12 -41.64 14.95
CA ARG A 10 -48.63 -40.69 15.98
C ARG A 10 -47.22 -41.05 16.45
N ALA A 11 -46.92 -42.33 16.67
CA ALA A 11 -45.59 -42.77 17.07
C ALA A 11 -44.51 -42.47 15.99
N ARG A 12 -44.81 -42.72 14.71
CA ARG A 12 -43.90 -42.38 13.59
C ARG A 12 -43.69 -40.86 13.44
N ALA A 13 -44.74 -40.05 13.60
CA ALA A 13 -44.63 -38.58 13.55
C ALA A 13 -43.85 -37.99 14.74
N HIS A 14 -43.95 -38.60 15.93
CA HIS A 14 -43.14 -38.22 17.09
C HIS A 14 -41.66 -38.61 16.93
N LEU A 15 -41.38 -39.78 16.34
CA LEU A 15 -40.02 -40.24 16.08
C LEU A 15 -39.31 -39.37 15.04
N THR A 16 -39.99 -39.02 13.94
CA THR A 16 -39.44 -38.12 12.90
C THR A 16 -39.23 -36.70 13.42
N LYS A 17 -40.16 -36.15 14.23
CA LYS A 17 -39.95 -34.86 14.90
C LYS A 17 -38.75 -34.89 15.86
N ARG A 18 -38.56 -35.97 16.65
CA ARG A 18 -37.39 -36.14 17.53
C ARG A 18 -36.09 -36.23 16.74
N LEU A 19 -36.06 -37.00 15.65
CA LEU A 19 -34.88 -37.14 14.77
C LEU A 19 -34.52 -35.81 14.09
N LEU A 20 -35.51 -35.07 13.57
CA LEU A 20 -35.29 -33.70 13.04
C LEU A 20 -34.78 -32.73 14.10
N HIS A 21 -35.28 -32.82 15.34
CA HIS A 21 -34.80 -31.99 16.44
C HIS A 21 -33.34 -32.33 16.81
N ILE A 22 -32.99 -33.61 16.80
CA ILE A 22 -31.63 -34.09 17.07
C ILE A 22 -30.68 -33.65 15.96
N THR A 23 -31.02 -33.86 14.68
CA THR A 23 -30.19 -33.41 13.55
C THR A 23 -30.03 -31.89 13.54
N PHE A 24 -31.09 -31.12 13.79
CA PHE A 24 -31.01 -29.67 13.90
C PHE A 24 -30.12 -29.20 15.06
N ARG A 25 -30.16 -29.89 16.21
CA ARG A 25 -29.27 -29.62 17.34
C ARG A 25 -27.80 -29.93 17.00
N TRP A 26 -27.52 -31.04 16.32
CA TRP A 26 -26.17 -31.38 15.86
C TRP A 26 -25.64 -30.39 14.82
N THR A 27 -26.47 -29.99 13.84
CA THR A 27 -26.09 -28.97 12.85
C THR A 27 -25.77 -27.64 13.53
N ARG A 28 -26.59 -27.19 14.49
CA ARG A 28 -26.31 -25.98 15.26
C ARG A 28 -25.03 -26.10 16.09
N LEU A 29 -24.81 -27.25 16.72
CA LEU A 29 -23.58 -27.51 17.49
C LEU A 29 -22.34 -27.45 16.60
N VAL A 30 -22.37 -28.09 15.42
CA VAL A 30 -21.26 -28.04 14.44
C VAL A 30 -21.00 -26.62 13.97
N ILE A 31 -22.06 -25.83 13.68
CA ILE A 31 -21.92 -24.41 13.33
C ILE A 31 -21.26 -23.62 14.47
N TRP A 32 -21.71 -23.82 15.71
CA TRP A 32 -21.12 -23.12 16.87
C TRP A 32 -19.67 -23.52 17.13
N ILE A 33 -19.32 -24.81 16.99
CA ILE A 33 -17.93 -25.28 17.08
C ILE A 33 -17.09 -24.64 15.97
N GLY A 34 -17.62 -24.55 14.74
CA GLY A 34 -16.96 -23.88 13.62
C GLY A 34 -16.71 -22.40 13.88
N ILE A 35 -17.72 -21.67 14.36
CA ILE A 35 -17.59 -20.25 14.75
C ILE A 35 -16.58 -20.09 15.88
N ALA A 36 -16.67 -20.90 16.94
CA ALA A 36 -15.75 -20.84 18.06
C ALA A 36 -14.29 -21.11 17.63
N SER A 37 -14.10 -22.08 16.74
CA SER A 37 -12.78 -22.39 16.17
C SER A 37 -12.22 -21.23 15.34
N LEU A 38 -13.05 -20.55 14.55
CA LEU A 38 -12.65 -19.35 13.81
C LEU A 38 -12.29 -18.18 14.74
N VAL A 39 -13.04 -18.00 15.83
CA VAL A 39 -12.75 -16.97 16.85
C VAL A 39 -11.42 -17.28 17.54
N VAL A 40 -11.21 -18.52 18.00
CA VAL A 40 -9.96 -18.94 18.65
C VAL A 40 -8.77 -18.78 17.69
N ALA A 41 -8.93 -19.19 16.43
CA ALA A 41 -7.90 -19.00 15.41
C ALA A 41 -7.59 -17.52 15.17
N GLY A 42 -8.61 -16.65 15.09
CA GLY A 42 -8.44 -15.20 14.96
C GLY A 42 -7.73 -14.56 16.15
N LEU A 43 -8.08 -14.99 17.38
CA LEU A 43 -7.41 -14.55 18.60
C LEU A 43 -5.95 -15.01 18.64
N ALA A 44 -5.67 -16.27 18.27
CA ALA A 44 -4.31 -16.80 18.20
C ALA A 44 -3.47 -16.04 17.16
N ILE A 45 -4.03 -15.72 15.98
CA ILE A 45 -3.35 -14.90 14.96
C ILE A 45 -3.04 -13.50 15.51
N THR A 46 -4.02 -12.84 16.14
CA THR A 46 -3.85 -11.50 16.70
C THR A 46 -2.79 -11.48 17.81
N TYR A 47 -2.80 -12.50 18.67
CA TYR A 47 -1.80 -12.66 19.72
C TYR A 47 -0.41 -12.89 19.15
N ARG A 48 -0.28 -13.75 18.12
CA ARG A 48 1.00 -13.96 17.42
C ARG A 48 1.54 -12.69 16.75
N ILE A 49 0.67 -11.91 16.11
CA ILE A 49 1.03 -10.60 15.54
C ILE A 49 1.54 -9.67 16.64
N ARG A 50 0.81 -9.56 17.77
CA ARG A 50 1.23 -8.75 18.91
C ARG A 50 2.58 -9.20 19.45
N LEU A 51 2.80 -10.49 19.66
CA LEU A 51 4.09 -11.03 20.10
C LEU A 51 5.22 -10.70 19.11
N ALA A 52 4.96 -10.81 17.80
CA ALA A 52 5.94 -10.48 16.78
C ALA A 52 6.32 -8.99 16.79
N ASN A 53 5.41 -8.11 17.20
CA ASN A 53 5.61 -6.66 17.31
C ASN A 53 6.04 -6.17 18.71
N GLN A 54 6.15 -7.04 19.73
CA GLN A 54 6.70 -6.64 21.05
C GLN A 54 8.13 -6.09 21.00
N TRP A 55 8.83 -6.23 19.87
CA TRP A 55 10.10 -5.56 19.67
C TRP A 55 9.98 -4.03 19.70
N GLU A 56 8.76 -3.48 19.49
CA GLU A 56 8.41 -2.06 19.64
C GLU A 56 8.92 -1.50 20.98
N ASP A 57 8.78 -2.26 22.07
CA ASP A 57 9.22 -1.88 23.43
C ASP A 57 10.76 -1.70 23.55
N ARG A 58 11.52 -2.19 22.56
CA ARG A 58 12.99 -2.17 22.53
C ARG A 58 13.55 -1.39 21.33
N ALA A 59 12.68 -0.82 20.50
CA ALA A 59 13.07 -0.15 19.27
C ALA A 59 13.68 1.22 19.60
N HIS A 60 15.00 1.32 19.56
CA HIS A 60 15.69 2.61 19.58
C HIS A 60 15.91 3.08 18.14
N LEU A 61 14.98 3.91 17.65
CA LEU A 61 15.10 4.53 16.34
C LEU A 61 15.88 5.85 16.40
N PRO A 62 16.66 6.19 15.36
CA PRO A 62 17.25 7.52 15.25
C PRO A 62 16.15 8.60 15.19
N ALA A 63 16.46 9.80 15.66
CA ALA A 63 15.53 10.92 15.61
C ALA A 63 15.21 11.31 14.17
N ALA A 64 13.94 11.61 13.90
CA ALA A 64 13.52 12.21 12.63
C ALA A 64 14.10 13.63 12.48
N PRO A 65 14.25 14.14 11.24
CA PRO A 65 14.64 15.53 11.02
C PRO A 65 13.68 16.51 11.71
N ALA A 66 14.24 17.57 12.27
CA ALA A 66 13.46 18.71 12.76
C ALA A 66 13.47 19.81 11.71
N TYR A 67 12.30 20.34 11.39
CA TYR A 67 12.14 21.39 10.39
C TYR A 67 11.82 22.73 11.03
N GLY A 68 12.23 23.80 10.37
CA GLY A 68 11.96 25.17 10.78
C GLY A 68 11.99 26.17 9.64
N LYS A 69 12.28 27.43 9.97
CA LYS A 69 12.27 28.53 9.00
C LYS A 69 13.19 28.27 7.81
N GLY A 70 12.59 28.20 6.62
CA GLY A 70 13.30 27.99 5.35
C GLY A 70 12.97 26.64 4.71
N ASP A 71 12.55 25.66 5.51
CA ASP A 71 12.13 24.35 5.04
C ASP A 71 10.74 24.40 4.40
N ARG A 72 10.56 23.55 3.39
CA ARG A 72 9.32 23.46 2.60
C ARG A 72 8.94 22.00 2.49
N ILE A 73 7.91 21.61 3.23
CA ILE A 73 7.49 20.22 3.35
C ILE A 73 6.19 20.03 2.58
N ILE A 74 6.11 18.99 1.76
CA ILE A 74 4.85 18.54 1.17
C ILE A 74 4.48 17.18 1.75
N ILE A 75 3.24 17.06 2.23
CA ILE A 75 2.64 15.78 2.63
C ILE A 75 1.68 15.35 1.52
N PHE A 76 1.99 14.28 0.79
CA PHE A 76 1.07 13.64 -0.15
C PHE A 76 0.29 12.55 0.56
N ALA A 77 -0.99 12.80 0.80
CA ALA A 77 -1.91 11.86 1.44
C ALA A 77 -2.89 11.24 0.43
N PRO A 78 -3.01 9.90 0.37
CA PRO A 78 -3.95 9.24 -0.55
C PRO A 78 -5.40 9.63 -0.28
N HIS A 79 -5.81 9.68 0.99
CA HIS A 79 -7.17 10.01 1.42
C HIS A 79 -7.18 11.11 2.50
N CYS A 80 -8.36 11.68 2.71
CA CYS A 80 -8.63 12.69 3.75
C CYS A 80 -8.63 12.05 5.16
N ASP A 81 -7.47 11.99 5.80
CA ASP A 81 -7.16 11.55 7.18
C ASP A 81 -5.69 11.09 7.28
N ASP A 82 -5.14 10.53 6.21
CA ASP A 82 -3.78 9.99 6.17
C ASP A 82 -2.71 11.03 6.50
N GLU A 83 -2.89 12.29 6.10
CA GLU A 83 -1.99 13.40 6.42
C GLU A 83 -1.86 13.58 7.93
N THR A 84 -2.97 13.41 8.66
CA THR A 84 -3.02 13.57 10.10
C THR A 84 -2.59 12.30 10.82
N LEU A 85 -3.00 11.12 10.32
CA LEU A 85 -2.63 9.84 10.92
C LEU A 85 -1.12 9.61 10.84
N GLY A 86 -0.54 9.78 9.66
CA GLY A 86 0.87 9.55 9.41
C GLY A 86 1.78 10.68 9.88
N CYS A 87 1.36 11.94 9.72
CA CYS A 87 2.25 13.11 9.85
C CYS A 87 1.70 14.24 10.73
N GLY A 88 0.63 14.04 11.51
CA GLY A 88 -0.02 15.14 12.25
C GLY A 88 0.92 15.87 13.23
N GLY A 89 1.77 15.12 13.95
CA GLY A 89 2.76 15.68 14.86
C GLY A 89 3.89 16.39 14.14
N LEU A 90 4.39 15.80 13.05
CA LEU A 90 5.35 16.43 12.13
C LEU A 90 4.82 17.76 11.58
N ILE A 91 3.58 17.79 11.11
CA ILE A 91 2.93 19.00 10.60
C ILE A 91 2.89 20.07 11.69
N ALA A 92 2.33 19.74 12.86
CA ALA A 92 2.17 20.70 13.95
C ALA A 92 3.50 21.29 14.43
N THR A 93 4.51 20.44 14.63
CA THR A 93 5.84 20.87 15.08
C THR A 93 6.56 21.69 14.01
N SER A 94 6.51 21.29 12.75
CA SER A 94 7.15 22.00 11.64
C SER A 94 6.55 23.41 11.45
N VAL A 95 5.23 23.53 11.49
CA VAL A 95 4.54 24.83 11.41
C VAL A 95 4.89 25.71 12.60
N ALA A 96 4.88 25.18 13.82
CA ALA A 96 5.26 25.93 15.02
C ALA A 96 6.70 26.48 14.95
N ASN A 97 7.59 25.75 14.29
CA ASN A 97 8.99 26.16 14.07
C ASN A 97 9.18 27.08 12.84
N GLY A 98 8.10 27.44 12.14
CA GLY A 98 8.13 28.37 11.00
C GLY A 98 8.48 27.74 9.65
N ALA A 99 8.44 26.40 9.54
CA ALA A 99 8.51 25.73 8.24
C ALA A 99 7.23 25.95 7.43
N ARG A 100 7.33 25.91 6.10
CA ARG A 100 6.15 25.94 5.22
C ARG A 100 5.69 24.51 4.96
N VAL A 101 4.45 24.21 5.34
CA VAL A 101 3.87 22.88 5.15
C VAL A 101 2.69 22.95 4.18
N ARG A 102 2.73 22.10 3.16
CA ARG A 102 1.69 21.91 2.15
C ARG A 102 1.10 20.52 2.28
N ILE A 103 -0.22 20.41 2.35
CA ILE A 103 -0.93 19.13 2.37
C ILE A 103 -1.58 18.92 0.99
N VAL A 104 -1.34 17.77 0.37
CA VAL A 104 -1.91 17.41 -0.94
C VAL A 104 -2.65 16.09 -0.84
N LEU A 105 -3.95 16.11 -1.10
CA LEU A 105 -4.83 14.96 -1.01
C LEU A 105 -5.06 14.42 -2.41
N VAL A 106 -4.61 13.20 -2.69
CA VAL A 106 -4.71 12.58 -4.02
C VAL A 106 -6.16 12.27 -4.36
N THR A 107 -6.89 11.68 -3.41
CA THR A 107 -8.31 11.38 -3.54
C THR A 107 -9.12 12.09 -2.45
N ASN A 108 -10.44 12.16 -2.65
CA ASN A 108 -11.36 12.76 -1.68
C ASN A 108 -12.07 11.71 -0.80
N GLY A 109 -11.70 10.43 -0.92
CA GLY A 109 -12.28 9.37 -0.10
C GLY A 109 -13.74 9.02 -0.43
N ASP A 110 -14.12 9.10 -1.71
CA ASP A 110 -15.47 8.86 -2.25
C ASP A 110 -15.81 7.37 -2.48
N GLY A 111 -14.89 6.46 -2.19
CA GLY A 111 -15.00 5.02 -2.42
C GLY A 111 -15.34 4.20 -1.17
N TYR A 112 -15.33 4.80 0.03
CA TYR A 112 -15.55 4.06 1.29
C TYR A 112 -17.03 3.80 1.60
N LYS A 113 -17.60 2.78 0.94
CA LYS A 113 -19.02 2.44 1.01
C LYS A 113 -19.57 2.29 2.43
N LEU A 114 -18.82 1.69 3.36
CA LEU A 114 -19.31 1.49 4.74
C LEU A 114 -19.50 2.83 5.46
N ALA A 115 -18.55 3.75 5.34
CA ALA A 115 -18.63 5.08 5.93
C ALA A 115 -19.75 5.92 5.29
N ILE A 116 -19.89 5.85 3.96
CA ILE A 116 -20.99 6.49 3.24
C ILE A 116 -22.34 5.94 3.73
N GLY A 117 -22.49 4.62 3.77
CA GLY A 117 -23.73 3.98 4.23
C GLY A 117 -24.08 4.36 5.67
N LYS A 118 -23.09 4.46 6.56
CA LYS A 118 -23.28 4.94 7.93
C LYS A 118 -23.68 6.41 7.98
N ALA A 119 -22.99 7.28 7.22
CA ALA A 119 -23.23 8.71 7.21
C ALA A 119 -24.61 9.10 6.65
N TYR A 120 -25.13 8.33 5.68
CA TYR A 120 -26.46 8.53 5.09
C TYR A 120 -27.53 7.55 5.62
N LYS A 121 -27.18 6.72 6.61
CA LYS A 121 -28.05 5.69 7.22
C LYS A 121 -28.79 4.83 6.19
N THR A 122 -28.04 4.33 5.21
CA THR A 122 -28.62 3.68 4.02
C THR A 122 -27.68 2.62 3.44
N LEU A 123 -28.25 1.56 2.87
CA LEU A 123 -27.48 0.57 2.09
C LEU A 123 -27.41 0.93 0.60
N ARG A 124 -28.29 1.82 0.12
CA ARG A 124 -28.32 2.25 -1.28
C ARG A 124 -27.37 3.43 -1.49
N ILE A 125 -26.17 3.14 -1.96
CA ILE A 125 -25.15 4.16 -2.23
C ILE A 125 -25.23 4.58 -3.70
N THR A 126 -25.47 5.87 -3.95
CA THR A 126 -25.53 6.45 -5.29
C THR A 126 -24.25 7.21 -5.61
N PRO A 127 -23.92 7.44 -6.90
CA PRO A 127 -22.77 8.24 -7.30
C PRO A 127 -22.73 9.62 -6.67
N GLN A 128 -23.87 10.33 -6.65
CA GLN A 128 -23.97 11.64 -6.02
C GLN A 128 -23.66 11.60 -4.52
N ARG A 129 -24.10 10.55 -3.79
CA ARG A 129 -23.79 10.40 -2.37
C ARG A 129 -22.29 10.19 -2.12
N CYS A 130 -21.59 9.50 -3.03
CA CYS A 130 -20.14 9.37 -2.96
C CYS A 130 -19.46 10.75 -3.08
N ILE A 131 -19.88 11.56 -4.05
CA ILE A 131 -19.37 12.93 -4.28
C ILE A 131 -19.67 13.85 -3.08
N ASP A 132 -20.91 13.85 -2.60
CA ASP A 132 -21.32 14.65 -1.44
C ASP A 132 -20.53 14.23 -0.17
N PHE A 133 -20.26 12.93 -0.01
CA PHE A 133 -19.45 12.42 1.09
C PHE A 133 -17.99 12.89 0.99
N ALA A 134 -17.42 12.90 -0.21
CA ALA A 134 -16.09 13.45 -0.45
C ALA A 134 -15.99 14.92 -0.03
N TYR A 135 -16.95 15.78 -0.40
CA TYR A 135 -16.96 17.17 0.07
C TYR A 135 -17.02 17.29 1.60
N ARG A 136 -17.76 16.39 2.28
CA ARG A 136 -17.74 16.34 3.76
C ARG A 136 -16.35 15.99 4.28
N ARG A 137 -15.67 15.00 3.70
CA ARG A 137 -14.31 14.61 4.09
C ARG A 137 -13.29 15.73 3.82
N GLN A 138 -13.40 16.44 2.70
CA GLN A 138 -12.57 17.63 2.45
C GLN A 138 -12.72 18.67 3.57
N GLN A 139 -13.95 18.96 4.02
CA GLN A 139 -14.16 19.87 5.15
C GLN A 139 -13.61 19.34 6.47
N GLU A 140 -13.54 18.01 6.66
CA GLU A 140 -12.91 17.41 7.83
C GLU A 140 -11.39 17.58 7.79
N THR A 141 -10.74 17.31 6.65
CA THR A 141 -9.31 17.62 6.44
C THR A 141 -9.02 19.09 6.71
N LEU A 142 -9.82 20.03 6.20
CA LEU A 142 -9.58 21.46 6.42
C LEU A 142 -9.70 21.86 7.90
N ARG A 143 -10.57 21.20 8.68
CA ARG A 143 -10.64 21.40 10.13
C ARG A 143 -9.45 20.78 10.85
N ALA A 144 -9.04 19.57 10.47
CA ALA A 144 -7.88 18.91 11.04
C ALA A 144 -6.60 19.71 10.76
N ALA A 145 -6.38 20.13 9.52
CA ALA A 145 -5.27 20.99 9.10
C ALA A 145 -5.22 22.29 9.93
N ALA A 146 -6.36 22.96 10.13
CA ALA A 146 -6.43 24.15 10.97
C ALA A 146 -6.05 23.88 12.44
N VAL A 147 -6.42 22.72 13.00
CA VAL A 147 -5.98 22.31 14.34
C VAL A 147 -4.46 22.14 14.40
N LEU A 148 -3.85 21.61 13.33
CA LEU A 148 -2.41 21.43 13.20
C LEU A 148 -1.65 22.72 12.80
N GLY A 149 -2.35 23.86 12.69
CA GLY A 149 -1.75 25.16 12.35
C GLY A 149 -1.63 25.45 10.85
N VAL A 150 -2.17 24.60 9.97
CA VAL A 150 -2.09 24.76 8.52
C VAL A 150 -3.30 25.53 7.98
N GLY A 151 -3.05 26.59 7.22
CA GLY A 151 -4.06 27.40 6.54
C GLY A 151 -4.76 26.65 5.40
N ARG A 152 -5.99 27.04 5.05
CA ARG A 152 -6.78 26.40 3.98
C ARG A 152 -6.12 26.52 2.61
N ASP A 153 -5.42 27.62 2.40
CA ASP A 153 -4.63 27.93 1.20
C ASP A 153 -3.40 27.02 1.06
N CYS A 154 -2.99 26.32 2.12
CA CYS A 154 -1.94 25.31 2.16
C CYS A 154 -2.46 23.87 1.99
N VAL A 155 -3.75 23.69 1.66
CA VAL A 155 -4.36 22.37 1.45
C VAL A 155 -4.88 22.26 0.02
N THR A 156 -4.40 21.27 -0.73
CA THR A 156 -4.75 21.04 -2.13
C THR A 156 -5.45 19.69 -2.29
N PHE A 157 -6.61 19.67 -2.95
CA PHE A 157 -7.32 18.44 -3.32
C PHE A 157 -7.14 18.16 -4.80
N LEU A 158 -6.60 16.99 -5.18
CA LEU A 158 -6.41 16.63 -6.58
C LEU A 158 -7.69 16.05 -7.20
N GLY A 159 -8.48 15.30 -6.41
CA GLY A 159 -9.78 14.77 -6.85
C GLY A 159 -9.71 13.54 -7.74
N TYR A 160 -8.61 12.78 -7.72
CA TYR A 160 -8.50 11.48 -8.39
C TYR A 160 -9.35 10.42 -7.67
N PRO A 161 -9.67 9.29 -8.34
CA PRO A 161 -10.69 8.35 -7.84
C PRO A 161 -10.18 7.53 -6.66
N ASP A 162 -10.91 7.53 -5.54
CA ASP A 162 -10.68 6.61 -4.43
C ASP A 162 -10.86 5.16 -4.91
N ARG A 163 -9.93 4.29 -4.51
CA ARG A 163 -9.75 2.89 -4.94
C ARG A 163 -9.49 2.74 -6.44
N GLY A 164 -8.94 3.78 -7.07
CA GLY A 164 -8.63 3.79 -8.49
C GLY A 164 -7.22 4.29 -8.81
N VAL A 165 -6.45 4.79 -7.84
CA VAL A 165 -5.11 5.35 -8.10
C VAL A 165 -4.16 4.25 -8.58
N ASP A 166 -4.27 3.04 -8.04
CA ASP A 166 -3.52 1.87 -8.52
C ASP A 166 -3.86 1.50 -9.97
N GLN A 167 -5.11 1.71 -10.38
CA GLN A 167 -5.56 1.47 -11.75
C GLN A 167 -4.95 2.50 -12.71
N LEU A 168 -4.82 3.76 -12.29
CA LEU A 168 -4.11 4.79 -13.07
C LEU A 168 -2.63 4.41 -13.26
N TRP A 169 -1.99 3.87 -12.22
CA TRP A 169 -0.60 3.42 -12.30
C TRP A 169 -0.43 2.16 -13.14
N SER A 170 -1.33 1.18 -13.01
CA SER A 170 -1.10 -0.17 -13.56
C SER A 170 -1.68 -0.38 -14.95
N ARG A 171 -2.72 0.38 -15.34
CA ARG A 171 -3.51 0.07 -16.54
C ARG A 171 -3.98 1.30 -17.32
N TYR A 172 -4.44 2.34 -16.65
CA TYR A 172 -5.06 3.52 -17.27
C TYR A 172 -4.07 4.68 -17.25
N TRP A 173 -2.96 4.54 -17.99
CA TRP A 173 -1.92 5.56 -18.00
C TRP A 173 -2.26 6.72 -18.94
N GLU A 174 -2.55 6.39 -20.20
CA GLU A 174 -2.76 7.34 -21.29
C GLU A 174 -4.11 8.06 -21.21
N SER A 175 -4.14 9.29 -21.76
CA SER A 175 -5.34 10.14 -21.75
C SER A 175 -6.45 9.73 -22.73
N ASP A 176 -6.19 8.79 -23.64
CA ASP A 176 -7.17 8.23 -24.58
C ASP A 176 -8.05 7.14 -23.94
N GLN A 177 -7.55 6.46 -22.90
CA GLN A 177 -8.25 5.42 -22.15
C GLN A 177 -8.40 5.81 -20.68
N LEU A 178 -9.53 6.45 -20.35
CA LEU A 178 -9.79 6.91 -18.99
C LEU A 178 -10.36 5.80 -18.09
N PHE A 179 -9.92 5.77 -16.84
CA PHE A 179 -10.52 4.95 -15.79
C PHE A 179 -11.89 5.52 -15.39
N THR A 180 -12.91 4.67 -15.29
CA THR A 180 -14.23 5.07 -14.76
C THR A 180 -14.39 4.55 -13.35
N SER A 181 -14.57 5.45 -12.38
CA SER A 181 -14.76 5.07 -10.98
C SER A 181 -16.02 4.20 -10.82
N PRO A 182 -15.92 3.01 -10.19
CA PRO A 182 -17.09 2.20 -9.93
C PRO A 182 -18.03 2.85 -8.89
N HIS A 183 -17.54 3.86 -8.15
CA HIS A 183 -18.24 4.57 -7.09
C HIS A 183 -18.99 5.79 -7.59
N THR A 184 -18.28 6.76 -8.18
CA THR A 184 -18.86 8.02 -8.68
C THR A 184 -19.32 7.95 -10.12
N LYS A 185 -18.99 6.86 -10.84
CA LYS A 185 -19.26 6.69 -12.29
C LYS A 185 -18.62 7.76 -13.19
N ALA A 186 -17.76 8.59 -12.63
CA ALA A 186 -17.02 9.60 -13.35
C ALA A 186 -15.70 9.03 -13.89
N CYS A 187 -15.28 9.51 -15.05
CA CYS A 187 -13.95 9.28 -15.63
C CYS A 187 -13.07 10.55 -15.62
N ARG A 188 -13.56 11.60 -14.97
CA ARG A 188 -12.89 12.88 -14.74
C ARG A 188 -13.25 13.34 -13.34
N SER A 189 -12.43 14.19 -12.73
CA SER A 189 -12.73 14.73 -11.41
C SER A 189 -14.06 15.49 -11.42
N PRO A 190 -15.07 15.08 -10.61
CA PRO A 190 -16.35 15.76 -10.51
C PRO A 190 -16.32 16.96 -9.56
N TYR A 191 -15.15 17.29 -8.98
CA TYR A 191 -15.04 18.28 -7.92
C TYR A 191 -14.59 19.64 -8.47
N VAL A 192 -15.36 20.68 -8.18
CA VAL A 192 -15.09 22.06 -8.67
C VAL A 192 -13.82 22.66 -8.09
N ASN A 193 -13.38 22.16 -6.93
CA ASN A 193 -12.18 22.61 -6.21
C ASN A 193 -10.98 21.66 -6.41
N SER A 194 -11.02 20.80 -7.42
CA SER A 194 -9.84 20.02 -7.80
C SER A 194 -8.73 20.95 -8.27
N PHE A 195 -7.48 20.62 -7.96
CA PHE A 195 -6.30 21.35 -8.43
C PHE A 195 -6.36 21.63 -9.94
N THR A 196 -6.66 20.59 -10.73
CA THR A 196 -7.01 20.70 -12.14
C THR A 196 -8.51 20.41 -12.30
N PRO A 197 -9.36 21.43 -12.57
CA PRO A 197 -10.78 21.23 -12.78
C PRO A 197 -11.06 20.22 -13.90
N GLY A 198 -11.86 19.18 -13.62
CA GLY A 198 -12.19 18.15 -14.61
C GLY A 198 -11.01 17.27 -15.04
N ALA A 199 -9.97 17.14 -14.20
CA ALA A 199 -8.80 16.30 -14.46
C ALA A 199 -9.21 14.90 -14.94
N PRO A 200 -8.72 14.41 -16.10
CA PRO A 200 -9.00 13.07 -16.58
C PRO A 200 -8.41 12.01 -15.64
N TYR A 201 -9.16 10.94 -15.41
CA TYR A 201 -8.69 9.81 -14.60
C TYR A 201 -7.76 8.92 -15.43
N CYS A 202 -6.53 9.38 -15.61
CA CYS A 202 -5.43 8.64 -16.20
C CYS A 202 -4.11 8.96 -15.46
N GLY A 203 -3.12 8.08 -15.60
CA GLY A 203 -1.82 8.19 -14.94
C GLY A 203 -1.04 9.44 -15.36
N GLU A 204 -1.03 9.79 -16.65
CA GLU A 204 -0.38 11.00 -17.16
C GLU A 204 -0.89 12.28 -16.49
N SER A 205 -2.21 12.37 -16.26
CA SER A 205 -2.82 13.53 -15.62
C SER A 205 -2.35 13.69 -14.19
N LEU A 206 -2.39 12.59 -13.40
CA LEU A 206 -1.96 12.61 -12.02
C LEU A 206 -0.46 12.94 -11.92
N LEU A 207 0.37 12.32 -12.75
CA LEU A 207 1.80 12.60 -12.78
C LEU A 207 2.09 14.08 -13.06
N ARG A 208 1.40 14.67 -14.05
CA ARG A 208 1.53 16.09 -14.41
C ARG A 208 1.13 17.03 -13.27
N ASP A 209 0.03 16.76 -12.58
CA ASP A 209 -0.40 17.56 -11.43
C ASP A 209 0.64 17.52 -10.30
N LEU A 210 1.17 16.34 -9.99
CA LEU A 210 2.21 16.17 -8.97
C LEU A 210 3.50 16.92 -9.35
N GLN A 211 3.95 16.80 -10.61
CA GLN A 211 5.12 17.53 -11.11
C GLN A 211 4.92 19.04 -11.02
N THR A 212 3.73 19.53 -11.39
CA THR A 212 3.39 20.96 -11.31
C THR A 212 3.48 21.45 -9.87
N ILE A 213 2.90 20.71 -8.92
CA ILE A 213 2.93 21.07 -7.50
C ILE A 213 4.38 21.05 -6.97
N ILE A 214 5.15 20.00 -7.23
CA ILE A 214 6.53 19.90 -6.75
C ILE A 214 7.40 21.02 -7.33
N ARG A 215 7.24 21.34 -8.62
CA ARG A 215 7.99 22.42 -9.29
C ARG A 215 7.63 23.80 -8.75
N THR A 216 6.36 24.05 -8.45
CA THR A 216 5.89 25.34 -7.91
C THR A 216 6.28 25.52 -6.44
N GLU A 217 6.04 24.51 -5.60
CA GLU A 217 6.30 24.59 -4.16
C GLU A 217 7.78 24.44 -3.80
N LYS A 218 8.57 23.83 -4.70
CA LYS A 218 10.02 23.59 -4.57
C LYS A 218 10.38 22.99 -3.20
N PRO A 219 9.80 21.85 -2.78
CA PRO A 219 10.00 21.31 -1.45
C PRO A 219 11.48 21.02 -1.15
N THR A 220 11.84 21.02 0.12
CA THR A 220 13.06 20.37 0.61
C THR A 220 12.79 18.90 0.90
N ASP A 221 11.59 18.60 1.41
CA ASP A 221 11.23 17.27 1.90
C ASP A 221 9.79 16.94 1.51
N ILE A 222 9.58 15.69 1.12
CA ILE A 222 8.28 15.13 0.76
C ILE A 222 7.99 13.94 1.66
N TYR A 223 6.80 13.90 2.23
CA TYR A 223 6.27 12.74 2.95
C TYR A 223 5.15 12.10 2.14
N VAL A 224 5.22 10.77 1.99
CA VAL A 224 4.29 9.98 1.17
C VAL A 224 4.10 8.59 1.80
N PRO A 225 3.03 7.83 1.52
CA PRO A 225 2.92 6.48 2.08
C PRO A 225 4.09 5.56 1.71
N HIS A 226 4.34 4.56 2.54
CA HIS A 226 5.35 3.54 2.30
C HIS A 226 4.91 2.61 1.15
N PRO A 227 5.82 2.16 0.26
CA PRO A 227 5.46 1.32 -0.89
C PRO A 227 4.95 -0.09 -0.54
N CYS A 228 5.15 -0.53 0.70
CA CYS A 228 4.57 -1.75 1.28
C CYS A 228 3.36 -1.48 2.20
N ASP A 229 2.72 -0.33 2.08
CA ASP A 229 1.39 -0.13 2.64
C ASP A 229 0.40 -1.02 1.86
N ASN A 230 -0.50 -1.70 2.59
CA ASN A 230 -1.40 -2.69 2.03
C ASN A 230 -2.56 -2.08 1.22
N HIS A 231 -2.80 -0.77 1.34
CA HIS A 231 -3.86 -0.11 0.58
C HIS A 231 -3.40 0.22 -0.85
N PRO A 232 -4.16 -0.15 -1.90
CA PRO A 232 -3.76 0.08 -3.29
C PRO A 232 -3.45 1.54 -3.63
N ASP A 233 -4.30 2.47 -3.20
CA ASP A 233 -4.04 3.90 -3.43
C ASP A 233 -2.76 4.38 -2.71
N HIS A 234 -2.40 3.80 -1.55
CA HIS A 234 -1.23 4.24 -0.79
C HIS A 234 0.06 3.95 -1.52
N TYR A 235 0.30 2.68 -1.89
CA TYR A 235 1.51 2.35 -2.62
C TYR A 235 1.52 3.01 -4.02
N ALA A 236 0.36 3.22 -4.64
CA ALA A 236 0.28 3.87 -5.94
C ALA A 236 0.62 5.37 -5.84
N THR A 237 0.17 6.06 -4.80
CA THR A 237 0.59 7.44 -4.51
C THR A 237 2.11 7.54 -4.33
N TYR A 238 2.74 6.60 -3.61
CA TYR A 238 4.22 6.54 -3.56
C TYR A 238 4.83 6.44 -4.96
N CYS A 239 4.33 5.53 -5.79
CA CYS A 239 4.86 5.32 -7.14
C CYS A 239 4.81 6.60 -7.97
N PHE A 240 3.66 7.29 -7.99
CA PHE A 240 3.49 8.53 -8.74
C PHE A 240 4.36 9.68 -8.22
N VAL A 241 4.50 9.82 -6.89
CA VAL A 241 5.34 10.87 -6.31
C VAL A 241 6.82 10.60 -6.58
N ALA A 242 7.30 9.38 -6.38
CA ALA A 242 8.67 8.99 -6.68
C ALA A 242 8.98 9.17 -8.18
N ALA A 243 8.05 8.76 -9.05
CA ALA A 243 8.11 9.01 -10.49
C ALA A 243 8.25 10.50 -10.84
N ALA A 244 7.39 11.35 -10.24
CA ALA A 244 7.41 12.79 -10.47
C ALA A 244 8.75 13.41 -10.05
N VAL A 245 9.25 13.04 -8.86
CA VAL A 245 10.53 13.54 -8.35
C VAL A 245 11.69 13.09 -9.23
N GLU A 246 11.73 11.83 -9.67
CA GLU A 246 12.83 11.34 -10.49
C GLU A 246 12.86 11.95 -11.89
N GLN A 247 11.69 12.14 -12.53
CA GLN A 247 11.62 12.88 -13.80
C GLN A 247 12.07 14.34 -13.64
N LEU A 248 11.65 15.02 -12.57
CA LEU A 248 12.10 16.37 -12.28
C LEU A 248 13.61 16.43 -12.02
N ARG A 249 14.19 15.45 -11.31
CA ARG A 249 15.64 15.33 -11.10
C ARG A 249 16.41 15.22 -12.41
N ALA A 250 15.88 14.48 -13.38
CA ALA A 250 16.46 14.36 -14.72
C ALA A 250 16.38 15.69 -15.51
N GLU A 251 15.29 16.46 -15.36
CA GLU A 251 15.16 17.82 -15.91
C GLU A 251 16.06 18.85 -15.19
N GLY A 252 16.66 18.46 -14.08
CA GLY A 252 17.50 19.31 -13.25
C GLY A 252 16.75 20.07 -12.15
N ASP A 253 15.42 19.93 -12.11
CA ASP A 253 14.55 20.33 -11.01
C ASP A 253 14.66 19.33 -9.84
N ALA A 254 14.19 19.67 -8.64
CA ALA A 254 14.08 18.73 -7.49
C ALA A 254 15.35 17.94 -7.05
N LYS A 255 16.57 18.31 -7.49
CA LYS A 255 17.83 17.57 -7.20
C LYS A 255 18.11 17.31 -5.71
N ARG A 256 17.58 18.15 -4.83
CA ARG A 256 17.82 18.10 -3.37
C ARG A 256 16.58 17.68 -2.57
N VAL A 257 15.52 17.25 -3.23
CA VAL A 257 14.29 16.84 -2.55
C VAL A 257 14.51 15.48 -1.90
N ASN A 258 14.30 15.40 -0.58
CA ASN A 258 14.25 14.16 0.17
C ASN A 258 12.83 13.57 0.11
N ILE A 259 12.73 12.24 -0.03
CA ILE A 259 11.46 11.53 0.08
C ILE A 259 11.50 10.66 1.33
N HIS A 260 10.61 10.95 2.26
CA HIS A 260 10.35 10.17 3.46
C HIS A 260 9.03 9.45 3.31
N THR A 261 8.91 8.26 3.91
CA THR A 261 7.68 7.49 3.88
C THR A 261 7.03 7.33 5.24
N TYR A 262 5.69 7.32 5.30
CA TYR A 262 4.92 6.97 6.48
C TYR A 262 4.01 5.78 6.19
N ILE A 263 3.50 5.09 7.20
CA ILE A 263 2.63 3.91 7.02
C ILE A 263 1.29 4.10 7.74
N VAL A 264 0.20 3.67 7.11
CA VAL A 264 -1.14 3.73 7.71
C VAL A 264 -1.80 2.36 7.70
N HIS A 265 -1.84 1.67 6.54
CA HIS A 265 -2.54 0.39 6.44
C HIS A 265 -1.59 -0.79 6.34
N ARG A 266 -1.51 -1.56 7.43
CA ARG A 266 -0.93 -2.90 7.42
C ARG A 266 -1.74 -3.83 8.31
N GLY A 267 -1.96 -5.07 7.89
CA GLY A 267 -2.84 -5.98 8.64
C GLY A 267 -2.36 -6.29 10.06
N ASP A 268 -1.05 -6.23 10.25
CA ASP A 268 -0.29 -6.54 11.45
C ASP A 268 0.13 -5.30 12.27
N TRP A 269 -0.31 -4.09 11.92
CA TRP A 269 0.14 -2.84 12.53
C TRP A 269 -0.96 -1.75 12.45
N PRO A 270 -0.99 -0.73 13.33
CA PRO A 270 -0.24 -0.63 14.59
C PRO A 270 -0.75 -1.61 15.64
N THR A 271 0.15 -2.02 16.53
CA THR A 271 -0.17 -2.87 17.68
C THR A 271 0.28 -2.20 18.98
N PRO A 272 -0.48 -2.34 20.08
CA PRO A 272 -1.89 -2.67 20.13
C PRO A 272 -2.74 -1.61 19.41
N ARG A 273 -3.87 -2.03 18.83
CA ARG A 273 -4.87 -1.10 18.30
C ARG A 273 -5.59 -0.37 19.45
N GLY A 274 -6.09 0.84 19.16
CA GLY A 274 -6.83 1.68 20.09
C GLY A 274 -6.04 2.88 20.60
N ASP A 275 -6.64 3.59 21.54
CA ASP A 275 -6.11 4.81 22.14
C ASP A 275 -5.10 4.47 23.25
N HIS A 276 -3.81 4.68 22.97
CA HIS A 276 -2.69 4.37 23.88
C HIS A 276 -1.64 5.50 23.81
N PRO A 277 -1.96 6.72 24.26
CA PRO A 277 -1.15 7.91 24.01
C PRO A 277 0.26 7.86 24.61
N GLU A 278 0.47 7.06 25.66
CA GLU A 278 1.77 6.89 26.33
C GLU A 278 2.70 5.89 25.61
N GLN A 279 2.17 5.11 24.66
CA GLN A 279 2.97 4.13 23.92
C GLN A 279 3.60 4.77 22.68
N VAL A 280 4.77 4.24 22.30
CA VAL A 280 5.43 4.56 21.05
C VAL A 280 5.00 3.60 19.95
N LEU A 281 4.93 4.10 18.73
CA LEU A 281 4.96 3.32 17.51
C LEU A 281 6.40 2.89 17.23
N ALA A 282 6.59 1.62 16.88
CA ALA A 282 7.74 1.20 16.11
C ALA A 282 7.27 0.61 14.78
N PRO A 283 8.17 0.41 13.81
CA PRO A 283 7.83 -0.15 12.52
C PRO A 283 7.10 -1.51 12.64
N PRO A 284 6.39 -1.97 11.62
CA PRO A 284 5.96 -3.36 11.57
C PRO A 284 7.18 -4.29 11.57
N CYS A 285 7.18 -5.37 12.36
CA CYS A 285 8.32 -6.28 12.52
C CYS A 285 8.87 -6.80 11.17
N GLY A 286 8.01 -7.08 10.20
CA GLY A 286 8.41 -7.50 8.86
C GLY A 286 9.21 -6.42 8.11
N LEU A 287 8.76 -5.17 8.17
CA LEU A 287 9.43 -4.04 7.51
C LEU A 287 10.67 -3.55 8.25
N ALA A 288 10.73 -3.74 9.57
CA ALA A 288 11.91 -3.41 10.37
C ALA A 288 13.14 -4.24 9.99
N LYS A 289 12.90 -5.47 9.50
CA LYS A 289 13.93 -6.38 9.00
C LYS A 289 14.20 -6.22 7.51
N ALA A 290 13.39 -5.41 6.82
CA ALA A 290 13.56 -5.08 5.42
C ALA A 290 14.59 -3.96 5.23
N GLY A 291 14.73 -3.46 4.00
CA GLY A 291 15.74 -2.44 3.66
C GLY A 291 15.44 -1.00 4.10
N THR A 292 14.27 -0.73 4.70
CA THR A 292 13.84 0.62 5.06
C THR A 292 14.61 1.16 6.26
N LYS A 293 15.14 2.38 6.14
CA LYS A 293 15.81 3.08 7.24
C LYS A 293 14.79 3.89 8.03
N TRP A 294 14.45 3.42 9.22
CA TRP A 294 13.42 4.03 10.05
C TRP A 294 13.98 5.10 10.98
N CYS A 295 13.20 6.15 11.21
CA CYS A 295 13.42 7.17 12.23
C CYS A 295 12.13 7.45 13.01
N SER A 296 12.26 8.12 14.15
CA SER A 296 11.16 8.42 15.06
C SER A 296 11.14 9.90 15.43
N LEU A 297 9.98 10.54 15.32
CA LEU A 297 9.71 11.87 15.82
C LEU A 297 8.98 11.77 17.16
N ALA A 298 9.66 12.11 18.26
CA ALA A 298 9.01 12.18 19.57
C ALA A 298 7.97 13.31 19.59
N LEU A 299 6.78 13.04 20.13
CA LEU A 299 5.70 14.01 20.28
C LEU A 299 5.56 14.41 21.74
N PRO A 300 5.88 15.67 22.11
CA PRO A 300 5.52 16.21 23.41
C PRO A 300 4.01 16.08 23.68
N PRO A 301 3.57 15.98 24.94
CA PRO A 301 2.15 15.74 25.28
C PRO A 301 1.16 16.75 24.68
N ASP A 302 1.57 18.01 24.53
CA ASP A 302 0.75 19.06 23.90
C ASP A 302 0.59 18.85 22.39
N VAL A 303 1.66 18.40 21.71
CA VAL A 303 1.65 18.03 20.29
C VAL A 303 0.84 16.76 20.05
N GLU A 304 1.00 15.73 20.88
CA GLU A 304 0.17 14.51 20.84
C GLU A 304 -1.31 14.89 21.00
N ALA A 305 -1.64 15.70 22.02
CA ALA A 305 -3.01 16.13 22.25
C ALA A 305 -3.56 16.96 21.07
N CYS A 306 -2.71 17.74 20.41
CA CYS A 306 -3.05 18.46 19.18
C CYS A 306 -3.38 17.49 18.04
N LYS A 307 -2.49 16.52 17.77
CA LYS A 307 -2.70 15.46 16.79
C LYS A 307 -4.00 14.70 17.07
N ARG A 308 -4.25 14.31 18.32
CA ARG A 308 -5.48 13.60 18.72
C ARG A 308 -6.75 14.41 18.45
N ARG A 309 -6.73 15.73 18.69
CA ARG A 309 -7.84 16.62 18.33
C ARG A 309 -8.04 16.69 16.81
N ALA A 310 -6.96 16.75 16.03
CA ALA A 310 -7.01 16.73 14.58
C ALA A 310 -7.59 15.39 14.06
N ILE A 311 -7.18 14.25 14.60
CA ILE A 311 -7.76 12.93 14.26
C ILE A 311 -9.27 12.92 14.59
N CYS A 312 -9.69 13.51 15.70
CA CYS A 312 -11.11 13.61 16.05
C CYS A 312 -11.94 14.50 15.11
N ALA A 313 -11.31 15.35 14.27
CA ALA A 313 -12.02 16.19 13.32
C ALA A 313 -12.62 15.38 12.14
N TYR A 314 -12.09 14.19 11.84
CA TYR A 314 -12.60 13.26 10.83
C TYR A 314 -13.82 12.48 11.34
N LYS A 315 -14.91 13.20 11.64
CA LYS A 315 -16.12 12.63 12.25
C LYS A 315 -16.68 11.46 11.43
N THR A 316 -16.64 11.54 10.10
CA THR A 316 -17.09 10.45 9.22
C THR A 316 -16.29 9.16 9.42
N GLN A 317 -14.98 9.28 9.63
CA GLN A 317 -14.08 8.14 9.80
C GLN A 317 -14.08 7.63 11.25
N ILE A 318 -14.10 8.53 12.23
CA ILE A 318 -14.29 8.19 13.66
C ILE A 318 -15.57 7.38 13.85
N ALA A 319 -16.66 7.73 13.15
CA ALA A 319 -17.91 7.02 13.28
C ALA A 319 -17.78 5.53 12.93
N VAL A 320 -16.94 5.12 11.99
CA VAL A 320 -16.79 3.71 11.58
C VAL A 320 -15.54 3.02 12.13
N SER A 321 -14.47 3.77 12.39
CA SER A 321 -13.13 3.22 12.58
C SER A 321 -12.37 3.89 13.73
N LYS A 322 -13.05 4.45 14.74
CA LYS A 322 -12.41 5.14 15.89
C LYS A 322 -11.22 4.39 16.48
N SER A 323 -11.38 3.10 16.74
CA SER A 323 -10.30 2.28 17.35
C SER A 323 -9.05 2.21 16.46
N PHE A 324 -9.22 2.19 15.14
CA PHE A 324 -8.09 2.20 14.21
C PHE A 324 -7.43 3.59 14.17
N LEU A 325 -8.21 4.65 13.96
CA LEU A 325 -7.71 6.02 13.89
C LEU A 325 -6.95 6.44 15.18
N MET A 326 -7.48 6.13 16.36
CA MET A 326 -6.82 6.44 17.63
C MET A 326 -5.56 5.63 17.88
N SER A 327 -5.25 4.63 17.04
CA SER A 327 -3.97 3.92 17.13
C SER A 327 -2.77 4.77 16.70
N PHE A 328 -3.02 5.91 16.06
CA PHE A 328 -2.01 6.87 15.63
C PHE A 328 -1.83 8.05 16.59
N ALA A 329 -2.68 8.16 17.62
CA ALA A 329 -2.48 9.05 18.76
C ALA A 329 -1.54 8.36 19.75
N ARG A 330 -0.24 8.62 19.59
CA ARG A 330 0.89 7.94 20.24
C ARG A 330 1.95 8.97 20.62
N ALA A 331 2.89 8.56 21.48
CA ALA A 331 3.97 9.41 21.96
C ALA A 331 5.02 9.76 20.88
N ASN A 332 4.93 9.17 19.68
CA ASN A 332 5.79 9.47 18.55
C ASN A 332 5.07 9.26 17.20
N GLU A 333 5.74 9.69 16.14
CA GLU A 333 5.52 9.26 14.75
C GLU A 333 6.76 8.53 14.23
N ILE A 334 6.58 7.66 13.24
CA ILE A 334 7.69 6.96 12.61
C ILE A 334 7.68 7.21 11.10
N PHE A 335 8.88 7.36 10.54
CA PHE A 335 9.08 7.56 9.12
C PHE A 335 10.18 6.63 8.61
N GLY A 336 10.13 6.30 7.33
CA GLY A 336 11.06 5.38 6.70
C GLY A 336 11.63 5.95 5.40
N ASP A 337 12.95 5.84 5.24
CA ASP A 337 13.60 6.11 3.96
C ASP A 337 13.80 4.79 3.23
N VAL A 338 13.17 4.65 2.06
CA VAL A 338 13.30 3.47 1.22
C VAL A 338 14.49 3.69 0.28
N PRO A 339 15.60 2.95 0.42
CA PRO A 339 16.79 3.18 -0.40
C PRO A 339 16.51 2.79 -1.85
N VAL A 340 16.74 3.74 -2.76
CA VAL A 340 16.84 3.44 -4.20
C VAL A 340 18.18 2.76 -4.45
N ARG A 341 18.14 1.54 -5.00
CA ARG A 341 19.34 0.76 -5.29
C ARG A 341 19.63 0.77 -6.79
N ARG A 342 20.89 0.51 -7.14
CA ARG A 342 21.36 0.45 -8.53
C ARG A 342 21.36 -0.99 -9.03
N ALA A 343 20.97 -1.19 -10.27
CA ALA A 343 21.28 -2.42 -10.99
C ALA A 343 22.81 -2.51 -11.18
N ILE A 344 23.38 -3.68 -10.89
CA ILE A 344 24.83 -3.89 -10.99
C ILE A 344 25.23 -4.04 -12.45
N SER A 345 26.10 -3.16 -12.95
CA SER A 345 26.69 -3.29 -14.29
C SER A 345 27.64 -4.49 -14.35
N VAL A 346 27.43 -5.37 -15.32
CA VAL A 346 28.25 -6.56 -15.56
C VAL A 346 28.76 -6.61 -17.01
N GLN A 347 29.79 -7.43 -17.25
CA GLN A 347 30.26 -7.69 -18.61
C GLN A 347 29.21 -8.47 -19.41
N PRO A 348 29.11 -8.27 -20.74
CA PRO A 348 28.19 -9.04 -21.57
C PRO A 348 28.37 -10.56 -21.40
N GLY A 349 27.28 -11.27 -21.12
CA GLY A 349 27.29 -12.72 -20.90
C GLY A 349 27.87 -13.18 -19.54
N ALA A 350 28.16 -12.26 -18.62
CA ALA A 350 28.60 -12.60 -17.26
C ALA A 350 27.50 -13.32 -16.45
N ILE A 351 26.23 -12.97 -16.69
CA ILE A 351 25.07 -13.66 -16.12
C ILE A 351 24.51 -14.64 -17.15
N LYS A 352 24.38 -15.91 -16.76
CA LYS A 352 23.75 -16.97 -17.55
C LYS A 352 22.43 -17.34 -16.91
N VAL A 353 21.35 -17.22 -17.67
CA VAL A 353 20.01 -17.61 -17.20
C VAL A 353 19.85 -19.13 -17.30
N ASP A 354 20.51 -19.88 -16.41
CA ASP A 354 20.51 -21.34 -16.37
C ASP A 354 20.04 -21.93 -15.02
N GLY A 355 19.71 -21.07 -14.06
CA GLY A 355 19.25 -21.43 -12.72
C GLY A 355 20.40 -21.54 -11.73
N ASN A 356 21.66 -21.41 -12.15
CA ASN A 356 22.80 -21.44 -11.25
C ASN A 356 23.16 -20.03 -10.77
N ILE A 357 22.91 -19.77 -9.48
CA ILE A 357 23.04 -18.45 -8.89
C ILE A 357 24.48 -18.01 -8.56
N ASP A 358 25.49 -18.80 -8.92
CA ASP A 358 26.89 -18.56 -8.56
C ASP A 358 27.47 -17.31 -9.26
N ASP A 359 26.99 -17.00 -10.45
CA ASP A 359 27.35 -15.80 -11.21
C ASP A 359 26.76 -14.50 -10.62
N TRP A 360 25.75 -14.60 -9.76
CA TRP A 360 25.25 -13.50 -8.92
C TRP A 360 26.03 -13.33 -7.61
N ALA A 361 26.99 -14.19 -7.33
CA ALA A 361 27.66 -14.21 -6.03
C ALA A 361 28.23 -12.82 -5.68
N ARG A 362 27.99 -12.39 -4.43
CA ARG A 362 28.41 -11.10 -3.86
C ARG A 362 27.62 -9.87 -4.32
N MET A 363 26.64 -9.99 -5.22
CA MET A 363 25.75 -8.88 -5.54
C MET A 363 24.75 -8.64 -4.40
N PRO A 364 24.61 -7.39 -3.90
CA PRO A 364 23.59 -7.09 -2.91
C PRO A 364 22.19 -7.10 -3.55
N PRO A 365 21.13 -7.42 -2.80
CA PRO A 365 19.76 -7.35 -3.31
C PRO A 365 19.39 -5.90 -3.66
N ALA A 366 18.67 -5.72 -4.76
CA ALA A 366 18.07 -4.44 -5.14
C ALA A 366 16.79 -4.16 -4.34
N VAL A 367 16.02 -5.21 -4.03
CA VAL A 367 14.84 -5.14 -3.17
C VAL A 367 14.97 -6.21 -2.08
N VAL A 368 14.70 -5.83 -0.83
CA VAL A 368 14.56 -6.76 0.30
C VAL A 368 13.14 -6.65 0.80
N ASP A 369 12.45 -7.77 0.88
CA ASP A 369 11.02 -7.83 1.19
C ASP A 369 10.72 -8.41 2.58
N ALA A 370 9.57 -8.04 3.12
CA ALA A 370 9.13 -8.47 4.43
C ALA A 370 8.52 -9.88 4.39
N VAL A 371 9.31 -10.87 4.79
CA VAL A 371 8.88 -12.28 4.78
C VAL A 371 7.65 -12.55 5.66
N GLY A 372 6.66 -13.23 5.09
CA GLY A 372 5.49 -13.76 5.81
C GLY A 372 4.46 -12.70 6.20
N ASP A 373 4.39 -11.59 5.47
CA ASP A 373 3.49 -10.47 5.76
C ASP A 373 2.10 -10.59 5.09
N TYR A 374 1.94 -11.52 4.14
CA TYR A 374 0.64 -11.94 3.64
C TYR A 374 0.11 -13.20 4.33
N VAL A 375 -1.18 -13.21 4.67
CA VAL A 375 -1.85 -14.34 5.37
C VAL A 375 -1.66 -15.67 4.62
N VAL A 376 -1.63 -15.64 3.28
CA VAL A 376 -1.45 -16.82 2.43
C VAL A 376 0.02 -17.26 2.37
N ALA A 377 1.00 -16.37 2.55
CA ALA A 377 2.42 -16.73 2.63
C ALA A 377 2.70 -17.74 3.75
N GLY A 378 1.96 -17.63 4.87
CA GLY A 378 1.98 -18.60 5.97
C GLY A 378 1.55 -20.02 5.57
N MET A 379 0.77 -20.18 4.49
CA MET A 379 0.31 -21.47 3.95
C MET A 379 1.29 -22.05 2.91
N THR A 380 1.99 -21.20 2.15
CA THR A 380 2.96 -21.63 1.13
C THR A 380 4.18 -20.70 1.03
N LYS A 381 5.24 -20.98 1.79
CA LYS A 381 6.51 -20.22 1.74
C LYS A 381 7.29 -20.29 0.41
N SER A 382 6.82 -21.10 -0.55
CA SER A 382 7.40 -21.24 -1.90
C SER A 382 7.13 -20.04 -2.82
N GLY A 383 6.21 -19.14 -2.44
CA GLY A 383 5.92 -17.89 -3.14
C GLY A 383 6.17 -16.64 -2.29
N ASP A 384 6.71 -16.81 -1.08
CA ASP A 384 7.08 -15.72 -0.16
C ASP A 384 8.47 -15.22 -0.59
N VAL A 385 8.52 -14.07 -1.25
CA VAL A 385 9.71 -13.43 -1.80
C VAL A 385 10.49 -12.82 -0.65
N ARG A 386 11.81 -12.99 -0.68
CA ARG A 386 12.71 -12.40 0.32
C ARG A 386 13.57 -11.31 -0.28
N ALA A 387 13.99 -11.49 -1.52
CA ALA A 387 14.90 -10.56 -2.18
C ALA A 387 14.74 -10.60 -3.71
N VAL A 388 14.98 -9.45 -4.32
CA VAL A 388 15.12 -9.30 -5.76
C VAL A 388 16.48 -8.68 -6.05
N TYR A 389 17.22 -9.25 -6.99
CA TYR A 389 18.54 -8.79 -7.43
C TYR A 389 18.44 -8.33 -8.88
N LEU A 390 19.22 -7.30 -9.21
CA LEU A 390 19.23 -6.70 -10.54
C LEU A 390 20.67 -6.50 -10.98
N ALA A 391 20.97 -7.02 -12.17
CA ALA A 391 22.21 -6.80 -12.87
C ALA A 391 21.89 -6.42 -14.32
N ARG A 392 22.79 -5.72 -15.01
CA ARG A 392 22.59 -5.35 -16.41
C ARG A 392 23.89 -5.36 -17.18
N ASP A 393 23.79 -5.64 -18.47
CA ASP A 393 24.83 -5.30 -19.45
C ASP A 393 24.29 -4.26 -20.45
N ASN A 394 24.81 -4.23 -21.67
CA ASN A 394 24.34 -3.32 -22.74
C ASN A 394 23.09 -3.83 -23.46
N ASN A 395 22.75 -5.12 -23.33
CA ASN A 395 21.67 -5.78 -24.06
C ASN A 395 20.51 -6.14 -23.15
N ASP A 396 20.78 -6.65 -21.95
CA ASP A 396 19.81 -7.29 -21.07
C ASP A 396 19.85 -6.73 -19.64
N LEU A 397 18.66 -6.59 -19.07
CA LEU A 397 18.43 -6.49 -17.63
C LEU A 397 18.19 -7.90 -17.10
N TYR A 398 19.08 -8.35 -16.23
CA TYR A 398 18.96 -9.60 -15.51
C TYR A 398 18.23 -9.39 -14.19
N ILE A 399 17.29 -10.28 -13.89
CA ILE A 399 16.50 -10.24 -12.66
C ILE A 399 16.56 -11.60 -11.99
N ARG A 400 16.93 -11.61 -10.71
CA ARG A 400 16.84 -12.81 -9.87
C ARG A 400 15.87 -12.57 -8.73
N VAL A 401 14.93 -13.49 -8.54
CA VAL A 401 13.94 -13.48 -7.47
C VAL A 401 14.22 -14.65 -6.53
N ASP A 402 14.51 -14.36 -5.27
CA ASP A 402 14.71 -15.35 -4.21
C ASP A 402 13.46 -15.47 -3.34
N CYS A 403 12.95 -16.69 -3.22
CA CYS A 403 11.88 -17.05 -2.29
C CYS A 403 12.45 -17.64 -0.99
N VAL A 404 11.65 -17.64 0.08
CA VAL A 404 11.99 -18.19 1.40
C VAL A 404 12.16 -19.72 1.35
N ARG A 405 11.40 -20.40 0.50
CA ARG A 405 11.54 -21.84 0.22
C ARG A 405 11.62 -22.11 -1.27
N HIS A 406 11.87 -23.38 -1.61
CA HIS A 406 11.88 -23.85 -2.99
C HIS A 406 10.68 -23.36 -3.79
N VAL A 407 10.96 -22.88 -4.99
CA VAL A 407 9.93 -22.40 -5.92
C VAL A 407 9.02 -23.55 -6.36
N SER A 408 7.76 -23.24 -6.67
CA SER A 408 6.72 -24.25 -6.85
C SER A 408 5.97 -24.10 -8.15
N LYS A 409 5.69 -25.24 -8.82
CA LYS A 409 4.86 -25.33 -10.03
C LYS A 409 3.43 -24.82 -9.82
N ARG A 410 2.97 -24.75 -8.57
CA ARG A 410 1.61 -24.26 -8.21
C ARG A 410 1.52 -22.74 -8.14
N ILE A 411 2.67 -22.07 -8.05
CA ILE A 411 2.76 -20.62 -7.91
C ILE A 411 3.01 -20.01 -9.29
N LYS A 412 2.34 -18.88 -9.55
CA LYS A 412 2.62 -18.00 -10.68
C LYS A 412 3.46 -16.84 -10.16
N TYR A 413 4.57 -16.57 -10.81
CA TYR A 413 5.49 -15.50 -10.45
C TYR A 413 5.36 -14.39 -11.49
N TYR A 414 5.00 -13.19 -11.05
CA TYR A 414 4.86 -12.01 -11.89
C TYR A 414 5.99 -11.04 -11.56
N VAL A 415 6.79 -10.67 -12.55
CA VAL A 415 7.77 -9.59 -12.44
C VAL A 415 7.30 -8.46 -13.33
N ASN A 416 6.82 -7.38 -12.70
CA ASN A 416 6.29 -6.22 -13.38
C ASN A 416 7.36 -5.13 -13.38
N LEU A 417 7.66 -4.61 -14.56
CA LEU A 417 8.58 -3.50 -14.76
C LEU A 417 7.78 -2.33 -15.32
N ARG A 418 8.01 -1.13 -14.80
CA ARG A 418 7.44 0.09 -15.35
C ARG A 418 8.55 1.09 -15.62
N GLY A 419 8.56 1.51 -16.88
CA GLY A 419 9.33 2.65 -17.33
C GLY A 419 8.61 3.94 -17.17
N LEU A 420 9.39 5.01 -17.06
CA LEU A 420 8.90 6.38 -17.07
C LEU A 420 9.80 7.14 -18.05
N GLY A 421 9.29 7.36 -19.27
CA GLY A 421 10.04 7.98 -20.37
C GLY A 421 9.16 8.87 -21.24
N SER A 422 9.73 9.43 -22.32
CA SER A 422 9.00 10.31 -23.25
C SER A 422 8.03 9.53 -24.14
N ALA A 423 6.73 9.86 -24.01
CA ALA A 423 5.57 9.59 -24.87
C ALA A 423 5.25 8.14 -25.34
N ASP A 424 6.22 7.30 -25.72
CA ASP A 424 5.95 5.92 -26.21
C ASP A 424 6.33 4.84 -25.16
N ALA A 425 6.59 5.27 -23.93
CA ALA A 425 7.44 4.57 -22.97
C ALA A 425 6.76 4.04 -21.71
N ASN A 426 5.45 4.26 -21.56
CA ASN A 426 4.80 4.25 -20.26
C ASN A 426 3.93 3.02 -19.98
N ASP A 427 4.25 1.90 -20.61
CA ASP A 427 3.59 0.62 -20.37
C ASP A 427 4.26 -0.22 -19.28
N VAL A 428 3.44 -0.99 -18.55
CA VAL A 428 3.94 -1.99 -17.61
C VAL A 428 4.38 -3.23 -18.39
N TYR A 429 5.68 -3.48 -18.46
CA TYR A 429 6.23 -4.73 -18.97
C TYR A 429 6.11 -5.83 -17.91
N SER A 430 5.08 -6.66 -18.03
CA SER A 430 4.79 -7.74 -17.09
C SER A 430 5.27 -9.10 -17.60
N ILE A 431 6.14 -9.74 -16.82
CA ILE A 431 6.64 -11.09 -17.08
C ILE A 431 5.92 -12.06 -16.17
N ALA A 432 5.34 -13.13 -16.72
CA ALA A 432 4.73 -14.19 -15.96
C ALA A 432 5.48 -15.51 -16.15
N VAL A 433 5.98 -16.09 -15.05
CA VAL A 433 6.65 -17.39 -15.03
C VAL A 433 5.79 -18.42 -14.32
N ARG A 434 5.69 -19.61 -14.92
CA ARG A 434 5.20 -20.84 -14.31
C ARG A 434 6.19 -21.94 -14.64
N LEU A 435 6.70 -22.65 -13.65
CA LEU A 435 7.83 -23.58 -13.79
C LEU A 435 7.65 -24.72 -14.81
N SER A 436 6.42 -24.97 -15.29
CA SER A 436 6.09 -26.01 -16.26
C SER A 436 5.50 -25.47 -17.57
N MET A 437 5.60 -24.17 -17.81
CA MET A 437 5.05 -23.51 -19.00
C MET A 437 6.07 -22.51 -19.55
N PRO A 438 6.02 -22.18 -20.85
CA PRO A 438 6.73 -21.01 -21.36
C PRO A 438 6.35 -19.75 -20.58
N ALA A 439 7.32 -18.87 -20.34
CA ALA A 439 7.04 -17.56 -19.77
C ALA A 439 6.23 -16.71 -20.75
N PHE A 440 5.54 -15.71 -20.21
CA PHE A 440 4.92 -14.64 -20.96
C PHE A 440 5.65 -13.33 -20.66
N PRO A 441 5.94 -12.46 -21.66
CA PRO A 441 5.77 -12.68 -23.10
C PRO A 441 6.57 -13.89 -23.61
N ARG A 442 6.12 -14.52 -24.70
CA ARG A 442 6.86 -15.65 -25.29
C ARG A 442 8.26 -15.22 -25.70
N GLY A 443 9.24 -16.09 -25.48
CA GLY A 443 10.65 -15.81 -25.77
C GLY A 443 11.40 -15.12 -24.63
N THR A 444 10.77 -14.81 -23.49
CA THR A 444 11.50 -14.39 -22.28
C THR A 444 12.39 -15.54 -21.80
N MET A 445 13.69 -15.28 -21.69
CA MET A 445 14.65 -16.23 -21.11
C MET A 445 14.44 -16.27 -19.61
N TRP A 446 14.25 -17.49 -19.08
CA TRP A 446 14.11 -17.71 -17.66
C TRP A 446 14.62 -19.08 -17.26
N ALA A 447 15.08 -19.19 -16.02
CA ALA A 447 15.46 -20.45 -15.41
C ALA A 447 15.08 -20.44 -13.93
N ALA A 448 15.03 -21.61 -13.31
CA ALA A 448 14.71 -21.72 -11.90
C ALA A 448 15.40 -22.93 -11.30
N ARG A 449 16.00 -22.75 -10.11
CA ARG A 449 16.63 -23.81 -9.33
C ARG A 449 16.49 -23.50 -7.86
N GLY A 450 16.25 -24.53 -7.05
CA GLY A 450 16.16 -24.35 -5.62
C GLY A 450 15.01 -23.41 -5.25
N ASN A 451 15.34 -22.27 -4.64
CA ASN A 451 14.43 -21.22 -4.20
C ASN A 451 14.50 -19.94 -5.05
N SER A 452 15.14 -20.01 -6.23
CA SER A 452 15.40 -18.83 -7.06
C SER A 452 14.83 -18.98 -8.47
N ILE A 453 14.41 -17.86 -9.05
CA ILE A 453 14.06 -17.69 -10.48
C ILE A 453 14.95 -16.60 -11.06
N GLU A 454 15.50 -16.85 -12.24
CA GLU A 454 16.31 -15.91 -13.00
C GLU A 454 15.62 -15.58 -14.32
N LEU A 455 15.78 -14.34 -14.77
CA LEU A 455 15.17 -13.78 -15.97
C LEU A 455 16.18 -12.89 -16.69
N ALA A 456 16.10 -12.85 -18.02
CA ALA A 456 16.70 -11.79 -18.82
C ALA A 456 15.63 -11.04 -19.61
N VAL A 457 15.71 -9.72 -19.57
CA VAL A 457 14.80 -8.80 -20.27
C VAL A 457 15.64 -7.91 -21.16
N PRO A 458 15.46 -7.95 -22.50
CA PRO A 458 16.17 -7.06 -23.39
C PRO A 458 15.89 -5.59 -23.02
N ILE A 459 16.94 -4.80 -22.74
CA ILE A 459 16.84 -3.40 -22.32
C ILE A 459 16.09 -2.58 -23.37
N ARG A 460 16.21 -2.91 -24.66
CA ARG A 460 15.43 -2.25 -25.73
C ARG A 460 13.91 -2.33 -25.59
N LYS A 461 13.39 -3.26 -24.77
CA LYS A 461 11.96 -3.35 -24.44
C LYS A 461 11.57 -2.46 -23.26
N LEU A 462 12.56 -1.90 -22.58
CA LEU A 462 12.42 -0.97 -21.48
C LEU A 462 12.62 0.43 -22.05
N SER A 463 11.60 1.26 -21.94
CA SER A 463 11.54 2.54 -22.64
C SER A 463 12.24 3.68 -21.88
N PHE A 464 13.29 3.37 -21.13
CA PHE A 464 13.99 4.27 -20.23
C PHE A 464 15.44 3.82 -20.04
N ASP A 465 16.31 4.78 -19.84
CA ASP A 465 17.75 4.60 -19.71
C ASP A 465 18.26 4.83 -18.28
N ARG A 466 17.54 5.61 -17.45
CA ARG A 466 18.00 6.03 -16.12
C ARG A 466 17.44 5.26 -14.93
N SER A 467 16.11 5.11 -14.81
CA SER A 467 15.45 4.52 -13.64
C SER A 467 14.20 3.73 -14.00
N LEU A 468 13.85 2.74 -13.18
CA LEU A 468 12.69 1.87 -13.38
C LEU A 468 11.99 1.55 -12.08
N PHE A 469 10.71 1.22 -12.18
CA PHE A 469 9.97 0.61 -11.09
C PHE A 469 9.86 -0.90 -11.31
N ILE A 470 10.20 -1.69 -10.30
CA ILE A 470 10.03 -3.15 -10.29
C ILE A 470 9.07 -3.55 -9.17
N GLN A 471 8.22 -4.54 -9.47
CA GLN A 471 7.40 -5.23 -8.49
C GLN A 471 7.44 -6.72 -8.78
N VAL A 472 7.57 -7.54 -7.74
CA VAL A 472 7.36 -8.97 -7.83
C VAL A 472 6.09 -9.34 -7.08
N GLN A 473 5.19 -10.04 -7.76
CA GLN A 473 3.95 -10.56 -7.19
C GLN A 473 3.86 -12.06 -7.42
N THR A 474 3.53 -12.81 -6.38
CA THR A 474 3.30 -14.25 -6.49
C THR A 474 1.84 -14.58 -6.24
N LYS A 475 1.31 -15.55 -6.99
CA LYS A 475 -0.09 -15.97 -6.85
C LYS A 475 -0.23 -17.47 -6.81
N LEU A 476 -1.06 -17.94 -5.87
CA LEU A 476 -1.60 -19.29 -5.85
C LEU A 476 -3.05 -19.22 -6.35
N PHE A 477 -3.31 -19.83 -7.50
CA PHE A 477 -4.54 -19.60 -8.27
C PHE A 477 -4.73 -18.11 -8.64
N ASN A 478 -5.63 -17.41 -7.95
CA ASN A 478 -5.92 -15.98 -8.07
C ASN A 478 -5.67 -15.22 -6.76
N LEU A 479 -5.23 -15.90 -5.70
CA LEU A 479 -4.91 -15.30 -4.42
C LEU A 479 -3.45 -14.86 -4.44
N THR A 480 -3.20 -13.59 -4.10
CA THR A 480 -1.85 -13.07 -3.86
C THR A 480 -1.24 -13.82 -2.68
N VAL A 481 -0.12 -14.48 -2.94
CA VAL A 481 0.71 -15.12 -1.91
C VAL A 481 1.65 -14.09 -1.34
N ASP A 482 2.23 -13.25 -2.20
CA ASP A 482 3.15 -12.20 -1.80
C ASP A 482 3.22 -11.05 -2.85
N ASN A 483 3.68 -9.88 -2.40
CA ASN A 483 3.87 -8.68 -3.21
C ASN A 483 4.93 -7.77 -2.57
N THR A 484 6.05 -7.60 -3.26
CA THR A 484 7.19 -6.79 -2.77
C THR A 484 6.89 -5.29 -2.64
N GLY A 485 5.73 -4.86 -3.13
CA GLY A 485 5.47 -3.47 -3.49
C GLY A 485 6.31 -3.03 -4.68
N TRP A 486 5.95 -1.90 -5.27
CA TRP A 486 6.77 -1.27 -6.30
C TRP A 486 8.02 -0.65 -5.66
N ARG A 487 9.17 -0.80 -6.31
CA ARG A 487 10.44 -0.20 -5.90
C ARG A 487 11.12 0.45 -7.07
N GLU A 488 11.57 1.68 -6.86
CA GLU A 488 12.45 2.37 -7.78
C GLU A 488 13.85 1.74 -7.75
N VAL A 489 14.43 1.55 -8.92
CA VAL A 489 15.79 1.08 -9.13
C VAL A 489 16.43 1.91 -10.23
N GLN A 490 17.68 2.32 -10.01
CA GLN A 490 18.47 3.04 -11.00
C GLN A 490 19.20 2.08 -11.93
N LEU A 491 19.18 2.38 -13.23
CA LEU A 491 19.94 1.67 -14.26
C LEU A 491 21.26 2.36 -14.61
N GLN A 492 21.36 3.68 -14.49
CA GLN A 492 22.57 4.46 -14.79
C GLN A 492 22.97 5.36 -13.60
N GLU A 493 24.15 5.97 -13.70
CA GLU A 493 24.66 6.95 -12.72
C GLU A 493 23.98 8.33 -12.84
#